data_AF-A0A5D2HHH9-F1
#
_entry.id   AF-A0A5D2HHH9-F1
#
_cell.length_a   1.000
_cell.length_b   1.000
_cell.length_c   1.000
_cell.angle_alpha   90.00
_cell.angle_beta   90.00
_cell.angle_gamma   90.00
#
_symmetry.space_group_name_H-M   'P 1'
#
loop_
_entity.id
_entity.type
_entity.pdbx_description
1 polymer ?
#
loop_
_entity_poly.entity_id
_entity_poly.type
_entity_poly.pdbx_seq_one_letter_code
_entity_poly.pdbx_strand_id
1 'polypeptide(L)'
;MSCFYLLFATALDTITPSKSIKDPEFIISRNGTFRLGFFSLANSSNRYVGILYHQIPVQTVVWVANRNRPLNDSSGILNISDDGNLVVLNGKTEILWSSNVTNTAPNATTAQLSDLGNLVLSNGDDAGSSLWESFQHPSNAFIETMEISTDVKKGRKVEIKSWRSHDDPSDGNFSFGIEPFNIPEFVIWNNNQLYFRSGPWNGNMFIGLILPTVAFSWFSVVSDNQQQTFYIGYEDSNHNMLTYCELDSQGKFNERRWDAGKGNWIKSYSIYHTDCDVYGKCGEFGICNSTKRPICSCLKGSKPRNAEEWSRGNWSSGCLRTTPLQCQRDNNNGSGADQGDDGFLEMKMIKVPAFPDRSSTVNGECKDQCLKNCSCVAYAYDSGIGCMMWSGDLIDVQESSRGVDLYIRLPASELDKGKSSKVIVITTVIGGIVVITISALFLRCRMLKHKGQGGFGTVYRGTLDDGKEIAVKRLSKDSGQGLEEFMNEVVVISKLQHRNLVRLLGCCVEGEEKMLVYEYMPNKSLDAFLFG
;
A
#
# COMPACT_ATOMS: atom_id res chain seq x y z
N MET A 1 0.76 59.96 -25.68
CA MET A 1 0.43 60.03 -24.24
C MET A 1 -0.78 59.13 -24.01
N SER A 2 -0.56 57.82 -23.87
CA SER A 2 -1.62 56.88 -23.53
C SER A 2 -1.73 56.80 -22.02
N CYS A 3 -2.77 57.42 -21.46
CA CYS A 3 -3.10 57.29 -20.04
C CYS A 3 -3.59 55.86 -19.78
N PHE A 4 -2.76 55.05 -19.14
CA PHE A 4 -3.22 53.86 -18.45
C PHE A 4 -3.94 54.30 -17.18
N TYR A 5 -5.25 54.10 -17.12
CA TYR A 5 -6.00 54.16 -15.86
C TYR A 5 -5.57 52.96 -15.00
N LEU A 6 -4.69 53.19 -14.04
CA LEU A 6 -4.52 52.28 -12.91
C LEU A 6 -5.75 52.46 -12.01
N LEU A 7 -6.74 51.59 -12.19
CA LEU A 7 -7.79 51.37 -11.19
C LEU A 7 -7.12 50.80 -9.94
N PHE A 8 -6.74 51.66 -8.99
CA PHE A 8 -6.50 51.28 -7.61
C PHE A 8 -7.85 50.91 -6.99
N ALA A 9 -8.37 49.72 -7.32
CA ALA A 9 -9.44 49.11 -6.54
C ALA A 9 -8.78 48.62 -5.25
N THR A 10 -9.14 49.20 -4.11
CA THR A 10 -8.87 48.57 -2.82
C THR A 10 -9.57 47.22 -2.85
N ALA A 11 -8.81 46.13 -2.82
CA ALA A 11 -9.36 44.80 -2.66
C ALA A 11 -10.15 44.81 -1.34
N LEU A 12 -11.47 44.76 -1.42
CA LEU A 12 -12.26 44.38 -0.26
C LEU A 12 -12.08 42.89 -0.09
N ASP A 13 -11.87 42.49 1.16
CA ASP A 13 -11.89 41.11 1.65
C ASP A 13 -13.19 40.79 2.41
N THR A 14 -14.09 41.79 2.55
CA THR A 14 -15.24 41.75 3.45
C THR A 14 -16.54 42.09 2.71
N ILE A 15 -17.60 41.33 3.01
CA ILE A 15 -19.00 41.53 2.60
C ILE A 15 -19.76 42.07 3.82
N THR A 16 -20.52 43.13 3.61
CA THR A 16 -21.37 43.75 4.62
C THR A 16 -22.84 43.73 4.16
N PRO A 17 -23.82 43.99 5.03
CA PRO A 17 -25.23 44.04 4.63
C PRO A 17 -25.50 45.09 3.55
N SER A 18 -24.72 46.18 3.54
CA SER A 18 -24.81 47.26 2.55
C SER A 18 -24.06 46.97 1.25
N LYS A 19 -23.21 45.94 1.18
CA LYS A 19 -22.37 45.66 0.03
C LYS A 19 -22.45 44.19 -0.39
N SER A 20 -23.17 43.97 -1.48
CA SER A 20 -23.28 42.67 -2.14
C SER A 20 -22.22 42.49 -3.23
N ILE A 21 -22.02 41.23 -3.64
CA ILE A 21 -21.21 40.85 -4.80
C ILE A 21 -22.18 40.38 -5.88
N LYS A 22 -22.20 41.06 -7.03
CA LYS A 22 -23.00 40.66 -8.19
C LYS A 22 -22.10 40.03 -9.24
N ASP A 23 -22.58 39.02 -9.97
CA ASP A 23 -21.81 38.45 -11.07
C ASP A 23 -21.48 39.52 -12.16
N PRO A 24 -20.20 39.78 -12.54
CA PRO A 24 -18.97 39.02 -12.29
C PRO A 24 -17.99 39.64 -11.28
N GLU A 25 -18.46 40.49 -10.37
CA GLU A 25 -17.67 41.05 -9.26
C GLU A 25 -17.13 39.95 -8.32
N PHE A 26 -16.06 40.28 -7.60
CA PHE A 26 -15.42 39.39 -6.63
C PHE A 26 -14.69 40.21 -5.56
N ILE A 27 -14.41 39.57 -4.43
CA ILE A 27 -13.52 40.06 -3.38
C ILE A 27 -12.22 39.26 -3.38
N ILE A 28 -11.15 39.83 -2.83
CA ILE A 28 -9.83 39.20 -2.76
C ILE A 28 -9.37 39.24 -1.30
N SER A 29 -8.71 38.17 -0.83
CA SER A 29 -8.02 38.17 0.47
C SER A 29 -6.95 39.26 0.53
N ARG A 30 -6.57 39.72 1.73
CA ARG A 30 -5.66 40.86 1.90
C ARG A 30 -4.30 40.66 1.24
N ASN A 31 -3.78 39.42 1.27
CA ASN A 31 -2.51 39.05 0.63
C ASN A 31 -2.64 38.74 -0.88
N GLY A 32 -3.85 38.75 -1.44
CA GLY A 32 -4.07 38.44 -2.85
C GLY A 32 -4.05 36.96 -3.22
N THR A 33 -3.99 36.03 -2.26
CA THR A 33 -3.89 34.59 -2.52
C THR A 33 -5.20 34.00 -3.02
N PHE A 34 -6.31 34.35 -2.37
CA PHE A 34 -7.64 33.82 -2.66
C PHE A 34 -8.59 34.90 -3.15
N ARG A 35 -9.55 34.52 -4.00
CA ARG A 35 -10.70 35.35 -4.35
C ARG A 35 -11.99 34.59 -4.15
N LEU A 36 -13.05 35.31 -3.79
CA LEU A 36 -14.42 34.80 -3.69
C LEU A 36 -15.30 35.53 -4.71
N GLY A 37 -16.02 34.76 -5.53
CA GLY A 37 -16.93 35.32 -6.53
C GLY A 37 -17.62 34.25 -7.37
N PHE A 38 -18.32 34.70 -8.41
CA PHE A 38 -19.03 33.82 -9.34
C PHE A 38 -18.09 33.22 -10.40
N PHE A 39 -18.27 31.93 -10.68
CA PHE A 39 -17.52 31.20 -11.70
C PHE A 39 -18.39 30.18 -12.44
N SER A 40 -17.90 29.72 -13.58
CA SER A 40 -18.41 28.57 -14.33
C SER A 40 -17.27 27.61 -14.59
N LEU A 41 -17.59 26.33 -14.79
CA LEU A 41 -16.61 25.33 -15.25
C LEU A 41 -16.59 25.30 -16.78
N ALA A 42 -15.48 24.88 -17.39
CA ALA A 42 -15.24 25.02 -18.83
C ALA A 42 -16.36 24.41 -19.71
N ASN A 43 -16.95 23.29 -19.26
CA ASN A 43 -17.96 22.54 -20.00
C ASN A 43 -19.41 22.77 -19.48
N SER A 44 -19.64 23.80 -18.67
CA SER A 44 -20.95 24.05 -18.05
C SER A 44 -21.34 25.52 -18.11
N SER A 45 -22.60 25.79 -18.46
CA SER A 45 -23.21 27.13 -18.36
C SER A 45 -23.69 27.47 -16.95
N ASN A 46 -23.63 26.51 -16.02
CA ASN A 46 -24.02 26.73 -14.65
C ASN A 46 -23.07 27.71 -13.96
N ARG A 47 -23.63 28.61 -13.14
CA ARG A 47 -22.86 29.54 -12.32
C ARG A 47 -22.89 29.12 -10.85
N TYR A 48 -21.73 29.26 -10.23
CA TYR A 48 -21.48 28.90 -8.84
C TYR A 48 -20.74 30.04 -8.14
N VAL A 49 -20.94 30.16 -6.84
CA VAL A 49 -20.10 30.98 -5.96
C VAL A 49 -19.04 30.07 -5.35
N GLY A 50 -17.77 30.49 -5.41
CA GLY A 50 -16.69 29.72 -4.82
C GLY A 50 -15.46 30.54 -4.48
N ILE A 51 -14.57 29.90 -3.72
CA ILE A 51 -13.25 30.42 -3.36
C ILE A 51 -12.24 29.77 -4.30
N LEU A 52 -11.40 30.61 -4.92
CA LEU A 52 -10.40 30.18 -5.89
C LEU A 52 -9.05 30.80 -5.55
N TYR A 53 -7.97 30.13 -5.94
CA TYR A 53 -6.66 30.79 -6.01
C TYR A 53 -6.71 31.92 -7.04
N HIS A 54 -6.33 33.14 -6.64
CA HIS A 54 -6.42 34.33 -7.48
C HIS A 54 -5.22 34.47 -8.42
N GLN A 55 -4.01 34.19 -7.91
CA GLN A 55 -2.75 34.35 -8.64
C GLN A 55 -2.39 33.16 -9.54
N ILE A 56 -3.18 32.08 -9.47
CA ILE A 56 -2.94 30.86 -10.26
C ILE A 56 -3.73 30.95 -11.58
N PRO A 57 -3.06 30.86 -12.74
CA PRO A 57 -3.72 31.04 -14.05
C PRO A 57 -4.68 29.90 -14.39
N VAL A 58 -4.44 28.71 -13.83
CA VAL A 58 -5.36 27.57 -13.92
C VAL A 58 -6.47 27.75 -12.89
N GLN A 59 -7.73 27.75 -13.33
CA GLN A 59 -8.88 27.90 -12.46
C GLN A 59 -8.92 26.80 -11.41
N THR A 60 -8.52 27.12 -10.18
CA THR A 60 -8.37 26.17 -9.08
C THR A 60 -9.36 26.56 -7.97
N VAL A 61 -10.46 25.81 -7.90
CA VAL A 61 -11.56 26.04 -6.96
C VAL A 61 -11.33 25.20 -5.71
N VAL A 62 -11.33 25.83 -4.53
CA VAL A 62 -11.10 25.14 -3.25
C VAL A 62 -12.37 25.01 -2.40
N TRP A 63 -13.39 25.82 -2.70
CA TRP A 63 -14.67 25.78 -2.00
C TRP A 63 -15.81 26.26 -2.91
N VAL A 64 -17.01 25.69 -2.75
CA VAL A 64 -18.19 26.02 -3.56
C VAL A 64 -19.44 26.08 -2.67
N ALA A 65 -20.15 27.21 -2.68
CA ALA A 65 -21.34 27.42 -1.86
C ALA A 65 -22.55 26.65 -2.40
N ASN A 66 -23.06 27.06 -3.56
CA ASN A 66 -24.30 26.57 -4.15
C ASN A 66 -24.06 25.33 -5.06
N ARG A 67 -23.16 24.44 -4.66
CA ARG A 67 -22.71 23.29 -5.48
C ARG A 67 -23.83 22.36 -5.95
N ASN A 68 -24.89 22.22 -5.15
CA ASN A 68 -26.04 21.37 -5.44
C ASN A 68 -27.24 22.13 -6.07
N ARG A 69 -27.21 23.47 -6.10
CA ARG A 69 -28.24 24.35 -6.68
C ARG A 69 -27.59 25.48 -7.49
N PRO A 70 -27.04 25.18 -8.68
CA PRO A 70 -26.42 26.19 -9.54
C PRO A 70 -27.41 27.26 -10.01
N LEU A 71 -26.88 28.40 -10.44
CA LEU A 71 -27.64 29.33 -11.29
C LEU A 71 -27.50 28.93 -12.75
N ASN A 72 -28.52 29.26 -13.54
CA ASN A 72 -28.54 29.01 -14.99
C ASN A 72 -28.16 30.25 -15.82
N ASP A 73 -27.89 31.39 -15.15
CA ASP A 73 -27.56 32.67 -15.76
C ASP A 73 -26.63 33.48 -14.83
N SER A 74 -26.21 34.67 -15.29
CA SER A 74 -25.35 35.59 -14.53
C SER A 74 -26.15 36.61 -13.69
N SER A 75 -27.37 36.28 -13.26
CA SER A 75 -28.18 37.15 -12.40
C SER A 75 -27.86 37.01 -10.89
N GLY A 76 -26.81 36.26 -10.58
CA GLY A 76 -26.46 35.87 -9.22
C GLY A 76 -26.01 37.03 -8.33
N ILE A 77 -26.46 36.98 -7.08
CA ILE A 77 -26.07 37.93 -6.03
C ILE A 77 -25.64 37.14 -4.80
N LEU A 78 -24.45 37.43 -4.29
CA LEU A 78 -23.99 36.99 -2.97
C LEU A 78 -24.09 38.18 -2.01
N ASN A 79 -24.91 38.05 -0.97
CA ASN A 79 -25.14 39.12 -0.01
C ASN A 79 -25.43 38.57 1.39
N ILE A 80 -25.44 39.47 2.37
CA ILE A 80 -25.99 39.19 3.70
C ILE A 80 -27.47 39.60 3.65
N SER A 81 -28.37 38.67 3.97
CA SER A 81 -29.82 38.91 4.01
C SER A 81 -30.24 39.64 5.29
N ASP A 82 -31.50 40.08 5.35
CA ASP A 82 -32.06 40.84 6.48
C ASP A 82 -32.09 40.04 7.80
N ASP A 83 -31.95 38.72 7.72
CA ASP A 83 -31.78 37.82 8.87
C ASP A 83 -30.30 37.63 9.26
N GLY A 84 -29.37 38.35 8.65
CA GLY A 84 -27.93 38.26 8.91
C GLY A 84 -27.23 37.04 8.34
N ASN A 85 -27.90 36.17 7.58
CA ASN A 85 -27.25 35.04 6.94
C ASN A 85 -26.53 35.44 5.65
N LEU A 86 -25.43 34.76 5.32
CA LEU A 86 -24.81 34.86 4.01
C LEU A 86 -25.60 33.99 3.02
N VAL A 87 -26.09 34.58 1.92
CA VAL A 87 -26.97 33.89 0.96
C VAL A 87 -26.54 34.09 -0.48
N VAL A 88 -26.81 33.08 -1.31
CA VAL A 88 -26.72 33.16 -2.78
C VAL A 88 -28.12 33.24 -3.36
N LEU A 89 -28.41 34.33 -4.06
CA LEU A 89 -29.70 34.63 -4.68
C LEU A 89 -29.60 34.57 -6.21
N ASN A 90 -30.70 34.20 -6.88
CA ASN A 90 -30.87 34.43 -8.32
C ASN A 90 -31.57 35.79 -8.60
N GLY A 91 -31.73 36.13 -9.88
CA GLY A 91 -32.40 37.37 -10.30
C GLY A 91 -33.88 37.46 -9.95
N LYS A 92 -34.50 36.37 -9.49
CA LYS A 92 -35.87 36.34 -8.93
C LYS A 92 -35.88 36.40 -7.41
N THR A 93 -34.74 36.70 -6.77
CA THR A 93 -34.56 36.74 -5.31
C THR A 93 -34.81 35.41 -4.59
N GLU A 94 -34.73 34.29 -5.33
CA GLU A 94 -34.81 32.96 -4.73
C GLU A 94 -33.47 32.61 -4.08
N ILE A 95 -33.52 32.14 -2.83
CA ILE A 95 -32.34 31.65 -2.09
C ILE A 95 -31.96 30.26 -2.61
N LEU A 96 -30.78 30.18 -3.22
CA LEU A 96 -30.20 28.93 -3.71
C LEU A 96 -29.26 28.28 -2.68
N TRP A 97 -28.66 29.08 -1.80
CA TRP A 97 -27.80 28.64 -0.71
C TRP A 97 -27.83 29.67 0.43
N SER A 98 -27.68 29.21 1.68
CA SER A 98 -27.58 30.05 2.88
C SER A 98 -26.63 29.41 3.91
N SER A 99 -25.95 30.24 4.71
CA SER A 99 -25.15 29.79 5.86
C SER A 99 -25.99 29.11 6.96
N ASN A 100 -27.29 29.39 7.01
CA ASN A 100 -28.27 28.77 7.92
C ASN A 100 -27.85 28.80 9.41
N VAL A 101 -27.46 29.98 9.88
CA VAL A 101 -27.04 30.23 11.26
C VAL A 101 -28.18 30.84 12.06
N THR A 102 -28.24 30.51 13.35
CA THR A 102 -29.14 31.11 14.33
C THR A 102 -28.36 32.10 15.22
N ASN A 103 -29.04 33.12 15.78
CA ASN A 103 -28.44 34.16 16.64
C ASN A 103 -27.51 35.17 15.91
N THR A 104 -27.88 35.52 14.69
CA THR A 104 -27.26 36.60 13.92
C THR A 104 -27.70 37.98 14.43
N ALA A 105 -26.85 38.99 14.26
CA ALA A 105 -27.19 40.41 14.45
C ALA A 105 -27.17 41.10 13.08
N PRO A 106 -28.29 41.14 12.33
CA PRO A 106 -28.29 41.41 10.89
C PRO A 106 -27.54 42.68 10.45
N ASN A 107 -27.61 43.74 11.25
CA ASN A 107 -26.97 45.02 10.94
C ASN A 107 -25.47 45.07 11.28
N ALA A 108 -24.97 44.11 12.06
CA ALA A 108 -23.58 43.99 12.48
C ALA A 108 -22.88 42.78 11.85
N THR A 109 -23.61 41.88 11.18
CA THR A 109 -23.01 40.68 10.60
C THR A 109 -22.15 41.02 9.38
N THR A 110 -20.94 40.47 9.32
CA THR A 110 -20.01 40.63 8.19
C THR A 110 -19.45 39.28 7.79
N ALA A 111 -19.14 39.10 6.51
CA ALA A 111 -18.45 37.91 6.01
C ALA A 111 -17.08 38.30 5.45
N GLN A 112 -16.00 37.75 6.00
CA GLN A 112 -14.63 38.10 5.63
C GLN A 112 -13.88 36.89 5.07
N LEU A 113 -13.20 37.09 3.93
CA LEU A 113 -12.31 36.10 3.32
C LEU A 113 -10.90 36.24 3.92
N SER A 114 -10.46 35.20 4.62
CA SER A 114 -9.11 35.11 5.18
C SER A 114 -8.05 34.87 4.11
N ASP A 115 -6.82 35.27 4.41
CA ASP A 115 -5.60 34.97 3.65
C ASP A 115 -5.28 33.47 3.57
N LEU A 116 -5.86 32.67 4.48
CA LEU A 116 -5.79 31.21 4.49
C LEU A 116 -6.89 30.55 3.64
N GLY A 117 -7.81 31.33 3.07
CA GLY A 117 -8.91 30.82 2.23
C GLY A 117 -10.18 30.46 3.00
N ASN A 118 -10.23 30.68 4.32
CA ASN A 118 -11.45 30.52 5.11
C ASN A 118 -12.35 31.75 4.98
N LEU A 119 -13.59 31.56 4.55
CA LEU A 119 -14.65 32.57 4.61
C LEU A 119 -15.39 32.45 5.94
N VAL A 120 -15.35 33.52 6.75
CA VAL A 120 -15.89 33.54 8.11
C VAL A 120 -17.02 34.56 8.21
N LEU A 121 -18.17 34.14 8.73
CA LEU A 121 -19.29 35.00 9.10
C LEU A 121 -19.20 35.32 10.61
N SER A 122 -19.28 36.59 10.99
CA SER A 122 -19.20 37.03 12.39
C SER A 122 -20.08 38.26 12.66
N ASN A 123 -20.43 38.49 13.93
CA ASN A 123 -21.03 39.74 14.37
C ASN A 123 -19.89 40.73 14.65
N GLY A 124 -19.77 41.79 13.84
CA GLY A 124 -18.57 42.60 13.60
C GLY A 124 -17.80 43.24 14.78
N ASP A 125 -18.16 42.96 16.04
CA ASP A 125 -17.51 43.52 17.24
C ASP A 125 -16.78 42.48 18.11
N ASP A 126 -17.07 41.17 17.97
CA ASP A 126 -16.36 40.12 18.72
C ASP A 126 -15.47 39.30 17.77
N ALA A 127 -14.22 39.73 17.61
CA ALA A 127 -13.17 39.04 16.85
C ALA A 127 -12.87 37.59 17.32
N GLY A 128 -13.62 37.06 18.31
CA GLY A 128 -13.42 35.73 18.90
C GLY A 128 -14.54 34.72 18.69
N SER A 129 -15.73 35.07 18.17
CA SER A 129 -16.80 34.09 17.94
C SER A 129 -17.28 34.06 16.49
N SER A 130 -16.78 33.09 15.73
CA SER A 130 -17.27 32.80 14.38
C SER A 130 -18.68 32.21 14.47
N LEU A 131 -19.60 32.75 13.66
CA LEU A 131 -20.96 32.24 13.51
C LEU A 131 -21.01 31.08 12.51
N TRP A 132 -20.20 31.18 11.47
CA TRP A 132 -20.08 30.18 10.42
C TRP A 132 -18.73 30.30 9.71
N GLU A 133 -18.19 29.18 9.26
CA GLU A 133 -16.91 29.12 8.56
C GLU A 133 -16.98 28.16 7.39
N SER A 134 -16.40 28.54 6.25
CA SER A 134 -16.30 27.65 5.09
C SER A 134 -15.49 26.38 5.37
N PHE A 135 -14.49 26.45 6.25
CA PHE A 135 -13.67 25.30 6.64
C PHE A 135 -14.46 24.27 7.46
N GLN A 136 -15.57 24.67 8.07
CA GLN A 136 -16.50 23.76 8.73
C GLN A 136 -17.48 23.09 7.75
N HIS A 137 -17.46 23.50 6.47
CA HIS A 137 -18.31 23.01 5.39
C HIS A 137 -17.50 22.84 4.07
N PRO A 138 -16.46 21.97 4.05
CA PRO A 138 -15.62 21.72 2.89
C PRO A 138 -16.37 21.37 1.59
N SER A 139 -15.71 21.61 0.47
CA SER A 139 -16.06 21.00 -0.82
C SER A 139 -15.24 19.72 -1.04
N ASN A 140 -14.50 19.60 -2.14
CA ASN A 140 -13.61 18.47 -2.45
C ASN A 140 -12.13 18.71 -2.10
N ALA A 141 -11.74 19.96 -1.87
CA ALA A 141 -10.37 20.34 -1.60
C ALA A 141 -10.09 20.39 -0.09
N PHE A 142 -8.86 20.06 0.27
CA PHE A 142 -8.28 20.19 1.60
C PHE A 142 -7.03 21.07 1.46
N ILE A 143 -7.10 22.28 2.04
CA ILE A 143 -6.05 23.31 1.95
C ILE A 143 -5.41 23.54 3.32
N GLU A 144 -4.31 24.27 3.34
CA GLU A 144 -3.50 24.51 4.53
C GLU A 144 -4.35 25.14 5.65
N THR A 145 -4.07 24.81 6.91
CA THR A 145 -4.82 25.25 8.11
C THR A 145 -6.28 24.80 8.21
N MET A 146 -6.80 24.11 7.20
CA MET A 146 -8.10 23.47 7.29
C MET A 146 -8.03 22.27 8.25
N GLU A 147 -9.11 22.05 9.01
CA GLU A 147 -9.21 20.93 9.93
C GLU A 147 -10.34 19.97 9.55
N ILE A 148 -10.00 18.74 9.18
CA ILE A 148 -10.97 17.64 9.01
C ILE A 148 -11.10 16.95 10.36
N SER A 149 -12.31 16.84 10.89
CA SER A 149 -12.50 16.47 12.29
C SER A 149 -13.73 15.63 12.56
N THR A 150 -13.69 14.87 13.66
CA THR A 150 -14.81 14.11 14.20
C THR A 150 -14.89 14.37 15.70
N ASP A 151 -15.97 15.03 16.13
CA ASP A 151 -16.34 15.22 17.54
C ASP A 151 -17.27 14.08 17.96
N VAL A 152 -16.73 13.15 18.75
CA VAL A 152 -17.47 11.96 19.20
C VAL A 152 -18.61 12.31 20.16
N LYS A 153 -18.45 13.36 20.99
CA LYS A 153 -19.46 13.73 21.99
C LYS A 153 -20.67 14.40 21.37
N LYS A 154 -20.45 15.29 20.40
CA LYS A 154 -21.51 16.02 19.69
C LYS A 154 -22.01 15.27 18.45
N GLY A 155 -21.31 14.22 18.01
CA GLY A 155 -21.63 13.48 16.79
C GLY A 155 -21.44 14.32 15.51
N ARG A 156 -20.60 15.36 15.56
CA ARG A 156 -20.37 16.28 14.45
C ARG A 156 -19.11 15.88 13.69
N LYS A 157 -19.19 15.85 12.36
CA LYS A 157 -18.08 15.53 11.47
C LYS A 157 -17.84 16.64 10.45
N VAL A 158 -16.58 16.92 10.17
CA VAL A 158 -16.11 17.76 9.06
C VAL A 158 -15.39 16.84 8.09
N GLU A 159 -15.94 16.67 6.89
CA GLU A 159 -15.48 15.71 5.88
C GLU A 159 -15.48 16.40 4.52
N ILE A 160 -14.41 16.24 3.72
CA ILE A 160 -14.46 16.65 2.31
C ILE A 160 -15.30 15.66 1.52
N LYS A 161 -16.00 16.16 0.51
CA LYS A 161 -16.78 15.37 -0.43
C LYS A 161 -16.32 15.60 -1.85
N SER A 162 -16.04 14.51 -2.54
CA SER A 162 -15.74 14.51 -3.96
C SER A 162 -16.77 15.31 -4.75
N TRP A 163 -16.34 15.89 -5.86
CA TRP A 163 -17.26 16.35 -6.88
C TRP A 163 -17.85 15.15 -7.63
N ARG A 164 -19.07 15.31 -8.15
CA ARG A 164 -19.70 14.27 -8.96
C ARG A 164 -18.89 13.94 -10.21
N SER A 165 -18.30 14.96 -10.83
CA SER A 165 -17.36 14.80 -11.94
C SER A 165 -16.41 16.00 -12.00
N HIS A 166 -15.45 15.98 -12.94
CA HIS A 166 -14.56 17.11 -13.17
C HIS A 166 -15.30 18.42 -13.52
N ASP A 167 -16.45 18.31 -14.20
CA ASP A 167 -17.22 19.45 -14.70
C ASP A 167 -18.53 19.69 -13.94
N ASP A 168 -18.76 18.95 -12.85
CA ASP A 168 -19.95 19.08 -12.01
C ASP A 168 -19.54 19.05 -10.52
N PRO A 169 -19.55 20.22 -9.84
CA PRO A 169 -19.09 20.33 -8.47
C PRO A 169 -20.12 19.86 -7.45
N SER A 170 -21.31 19.41 -7.87
CA SER A 170 -22.29 18.83 -6.95
C SER A 170 -21.71 17.66 -6.15
N ASP A 171 -22.35 17.29 -5.05
CA ASP A 171 -21.87 16.21 -4.19
C ASP A 171 -21.75 14.89 -4.99
N GLY A 172 -20.53 14.35 -5.00
CA GLY A 172 -20.21 13.02 -5.50
C GLY A 172 -20.42 11.95 -4.42
N ASN A 173 -20.06 10.72 -4.75
CA ASN A 173 -20.31 9.55 -3.89
C ASN A 173 -19.26 9.36 -2.80
N PHE A 174 -18.07 9.92 -2.98
CA PHE A 174 -16.95 9.72 -2.06
C PHE A 174 -16.82 10.85 -1.05
N SER A 175 -16.55 10.49 0.21
CA SER A 175 -16.15 11.42 1.28
C SER A 175 -14.88 10.95 1.95
N PHE A 176 -14.12 11.87 2.54
CA PHE A 176 -12.88 11.58 3.27
C PHE A 176 -12.90 12.24 4.65
N GLY A 177 -12.43 11.50 5.66
CA GLY A 177 -12.43 12.02 7.02
C GLY A 177 -11.73 11.17 8.09
N ILE A 178 -11.85 11.74 9.30
CA ILE A 178 -11.65 11.23 10.66
C ILE A 178 -12.48 10.03 11.12
N GLU A 179 -12.01 8.79 11.24
CA GLU A 179 -12.75 7.79 12.02
C GLU A 179 -11.96 7.32 13.25
N PRO A 180 -12.43 7.60 14.49
CA PRO A 180 -11.70 7.24 15.71
C PRO A 180 -11.52 5.74 15.95
N PHE A 181 -12.46 4.89 15.53
CA PHE A 181 -12.48 3.44 15.84
C PHE A 181 -11.98 3.13 17.28
N ASN A 182 -11.31 1.98 17.47
CA ASN A 182 -10.51 1.72 18.67
C ASN A 182 -9.16 2.46 18.63
N ILE A 183 -8.66 2.70 17.42
CA ILE A 183 -7.45 3.46 17.13
C ILE A 183 -7.76 4.33 15.91
N PRO A 184 -7.52 5.65 15.95
CA PRO A 184 -7.93 6.54 14.87
C PRO A 184 -7.29 6.22 13.53
N GLU A 185 -8.09 6.31 12.48
CA GLU A 185 -7.70 6.11 11.09
C GLU A 185 -8.34 7.17 10.21
N PHE A 186 -7.70 7.49 9.08
CA PHE A 186 -8.39 8.18 8.00
C PHE A 186 -9.00 7.18 7.05
N VAL A 187 -10.17 7.57 6.59
CA VAL A 187 -10.99 6.70 5.77
C VAL A 187 -11.57 7.48 4.61
N ILE A 188 -11.80 6.75 3.53
CA ILE A 188 -12.64 7.21 2.43
C ILE A 188 -13.88 6.34 2.45
N TRP A 189 -15.04 6.97 2.35
CA TRP A 189 -16.30 6.27 2.17
C TRP A 189 -16.77 6.41 0.73
N ASN A 190 -17.52 5.42 0.25
CA ASN A 190 -18.30 5.47 -0.97
C ASN A 190 -19.76 5.20 -0.60
N ASN A 191 -20.63 6.20 -0.73
CA ASN A 191 -22.04 6.10 -0.30
C ASN A 191 -22.19 5.58 1.15
N ASN A 192 -21.40 6.14 2.07
CA ASN A 192 -21.32 5.77 3.49
C ASN A 192 -20.77 4.36 3.79
N GLN A 193 -20.30 3.62 2.79
CA GLN A 193 -19.59 2.35 3.00
C GLN A 193 -18.08 2.59 3.00
N LEU A 194 -17.37 1.91 3.91
CA LEU A 194 -15.92 2.03 4.01
C LEU A 194 -15.27 1.55 2.70
N TYR A 195 -14.53 2.44 2.04
CA TYR A 195 -13.89 2.19 0.74
C TYR A 195 -12.38 2.07 0.85
N PHE A 196 -11.77 2.80 1.78
CA PHE A 196 -10.32 2.80 2.03
C PHE A 196 -10.05 3.07 3.51
N ARG A 197 -8.97 2.49 4.05
CA ARG A 197 -8.41 2.88 5.35
C ARG A 197 -6.91 3.12 5.27
N SER A 198 -6.44 4.08 6.05
CA SER A 198 -5.02 4.40 6.23
C SER A 198 -4.22 3.38 7.05
N GLY A 199 -4.88 2.59 7.88
CA GLY A 199 -4.25 1.83 8.96
C GLY A 199 -4.19 2.70 10.23
N PRO A 200 -3.98 2.08 11.41
CA PRO A 200 -3.92 2.76 12.70
C PRO A 200 -2.89 3.91 12.79
N TRP A 201 -3.25 4.99 13.48
CA TRP A 201 -2.32 6.08 13.85
C TRP A 201 -1.41 5.69 15.01
N ASN A 202 -0.09 5.84 14.84
CA ASN A 202 0.89 5.52 15.89
C ASN A 202 1.47 6.72 16.65
N GLY A 203 0.85 7.90 16.54
CA GLY A 203 1.40 9.12 17.15
C GLY A 203 2.34 9.90 16.22
N ASN A 204 2.80 9.30 15.12
CA ASN A 204 3.65 9.95 14.13
C ASN A 204 3.19 9.72 12.68
N MET A 205 2.68 8.53 12.35
CA MET A 205 2.16 8.22 11.03
C MET A 205 1.04 7.19 11.08
N PHE A 206 0.28 7.07 9.99
CA PHE A 206 -0.62 5.94 9.76
C PHE A 206 0.18 4.76 9.22
N ILE A 207 0.16 3.65 9.95
CA ILE A 207 1.08 2.52 9.70
C ILE A 207 0.78 1.74 8.42
N GLY A 208 -0.43 1.88 7.85
CA GLY A 208 -0.85 1.19 6.65
C GLY A 208 -0.55 1.93 5.34
N LEU A 209 0.02 3.14 5.40
CA LEU A 209 0.30 3.94 4.22
C LEU A 209 1.75 3.82 3.76
N ILE A 210 1.95 3.65 2.45
CA ILE A 210 3.26 3.68 1.80
C ILE A 210 3.52 5.10 1.30
N LEU A 211 4.04 5.94 2.20
CA LEU A 211 4.30 7.34 1.89
C LEU A 211 5.78 7.71 2.06
N PRO A 212 6.29 8.68 1.29
CA PRO A 212 7.50 9.40 1.65
C PRO A 212 7.28 10.10 3.00
N THR A 213 8.24 10.00 3.92
CA THR A 213 8.20 10.58 5.28
C THR A 213 7.86 12.07 5.32
N VAL A 214 8.13 12.79 4.24
CA VAL A 214 7.86 14.23 4.11
C VAL A 214 6.36 14.52 3.97
N ALA A 215 5.59 13.61 3.38
CA ALA A 215 4.18 13.85 3.03
C ALA A 215 3.20 13.79 4.22
N PHE A 216 3.67 13.39 5.42
CA PHE A 216 2.81 13.18 6.59
C PHE A 216 3.42 13.65 7.92
N SER A 217 4.51 14.44 7.92
CA SER A 217 4.95 15.12 9.16
C SER A 217 3.98 16.24 9.62
N TRP A 218 2.71 16.16 9.20
CA TRP A 218 1.74 17.25 9.15
C TRP A 218 0.43 16.92 9.87
N PHE A 219 0.18 15.64 10.17
CA PHE A 219 -1.07 15.18 10.77
C PHE A 219 -0.92 15.09 12.28
N SER A 220 -1.57 15.98 13.03
CA SER A 220 -1.68 15.87 14.48
C SER A 220 -3.03 15.29 14.86
N VAL A 221 -3.08 14.02 15.23
CA VAL A 221 -4.27 13.48 15.90
C VAL A 221 -4.21 13.89 17.36
N VAL A 222 -4.82 15.02 17.70
CA VAL A 222 -4.99 15.45 19.09
C VAL A 222 -6.26 14.82 19.63
N SER A 223 -6.14 14.02 20.68
CA SER A 223 -7.29 13.55 21.46
C SER A 223 -7.40 14.46 22.68
N ASP A 224 -8.29 15.45 22.63
CA ASP A 224 -8.62 16.19 23.84
C ASP A 224 -9.39 15.27 24.80
N ASN A 225 -8.77 14.94 25.94
CA ASN A 225 -9.37 14.11 26.99
C ASN A 225 -10.68 14.69 27.54
N GLN A 226 -10.99 15.98 27.29
CA GLN A 226 -12.26 16.59 27.63
C GLN A 226 -13.29 16.57 26.50
N GLN A 227 -12.91 16.42 25.23
CA GLN A 227 -13.83 16.57 24.08
C GLN A 227 -13.90 15.36 23.12
N GLN A 228 -12.95 14.40 23.17
CA GLN A 228 -12.87 13.28 22.20
C GLN A 228 -13.02 13.75 20.74
N THR A 229 -12.49 14.92 20.42
CA THR A 229 -12.45 15.43 19.04
C THR A 229 -11.14 15.00 18.43
N PHE A 230 -11.20 14.36 17.27
CA PHE A 230 -10.03 13.99 16.49
C PHE A 230 -10.00 14.87 15.27
N TYR A 231 -8.87 15.51 14.98
CA TYR A 231 -8.75 16.35 13.80
C TYR A 231 -7.46 16.08 13.02
N ILE A 232 -7.45 16.64 11.82
CA ILE A 232 -6.44 16.54 10.78
C ILE A 232 -6.22 17.93 10.23
N GLY A 233 -5.05 18.50 10.49
CA GLY A 233 -4.57 19.67 9.76
C GLY A 233 -3.36 19.31 8.89
N TYR A 234 -2.93 20.26 8.07
CA TYR A 234 -1.55 20.33 7.64
C TYR A 234 -1.07 21.78 7.67
N GLU A 235 0.21 21.95 7.98
CA GLU A 235 0.93 23.23 7.96
C GLU A 235 2.24 22.96 7.21
N ASP A 236 2.46 23.65 6.09
CA ASP A 236 3.66 23.42 5.28
C ASP A 236 4.83 24.19 5.89
N SER A 237 5.83 23.45 6.37
CA SER A 237 7.06 24.04 6.93
C SER A 237 7.90 24.76 5.87
N ASN A 238 7.61 24.55 4.59
CA ASN A 238 8.34 25.11 3.46
C ASN A 238 7.43 26.04 2.66
N HIS A 239 7.15 27.24 3.19
CA HIS A 239 6.29 28.31 2.62
C HIS A 239 6.57 28.74 1.17
N ASN A 240 7.54 28.12 0.49
CA ASN A 240 7.88 28.40 -0.90
C ASN A 240 7.06 27.60 -1.93
N MET A 241 6.35 26.53 -1.52
CA MET A 241 5.73 25.61 -2.48
C MET A 241 4.23 25.43 -2.25
N LEU A 242 3.42 26.05 -3.10
CA LEU A 242 1.96 25.97 -3.00
C LEU A 242 1.47 24.53 -3.27
N THR A 243 0.76 23.96 -2.28
CA THR A 243 0.25 22.60 -2.30
C THR A 243 -1.20 22.58 -1.79
N TYR A 244 -2.05 21.75 -2.40
CA TYR A 244 -3.36 21.40 -1.85
C TYR A 244 -3.68 19.93 -2.11
N CYS A 245 -4.61 19.37 -1.34
CA CYS A 245 -5.12 18.03 -1.58
C CYS A 245 -6.55 18.07 -2.10
N GLU A 246 -6.95 17.07 -2.90
CA GLU A 246 -8.32 16.95 -3.39
C GLU A 246 -8.79 15.49 -3.41
N LEU A 247 -10.06 15.28 -3.07
CA LEU A 247 -10.74 14.01 -3.30
C LEU A 247 -11.44 14.05 -4.65
N ASP A 248 -10.99 13.24 -5.60
CA ASP A 248 -11.58 13.19 -6.94
C ASP A 248 -12.85 12.31 -7.00
N SER A 249 -13.57 12.41 -8.13
CA SER A 249 -14.80 11.64 -8.39
C SER A 249 -14.62 10.12 -8.44
N GLN A 250 -13.38 9.63 -8.47
CA GLN A 250 -13.04 8.21 -8.46
C GLN A 250 -12.61 7.73 -7.06
N GLY A 251 -12.72 8.59 -6.04
CA GLY A 251 -12.35 8.27 -4.67
C GLY A 251 -10.84 8.27 -4.43
N LYS A 252 -10.04 8.91 -5.30
CA LYS A 252 -8.60 9.06 -5.06
C LYS A 252 -8.32 10.40 -4.40
N PHE A 253 -7.63 10.34 -3.27
CA PHE A 253 -7.12 11.51 -2.59
C PHE A 253 -5.75 11.88 -3.16
N ASN A 254 -5.67 13.03 -3.82
CA ASN A 254 -4.52 13.45 -4.62
C ASN A 254 -3.87 14.68 -4.00
N GLU A 255 -2.55 14.65 -3.84
CA GLU A 255 -1.75 15.84 -3.54
C GLU A 255 -1.39 16.56 -4.86
N ARG A 256 -1.71 17.85 -4.92
CA ARG A 256 -1.43 18.74 -6.04
C ARG A 256 -0.41 19.77 -5.61
N ARG A 257 0.70 19.83 -6.35
CA ARG A 257 1.79 20.77 -6.12
C ARG A 257 1.89 21.72 -7.31
N TRP A 258 2.01 23.01 -7.04
CA TRP A 258 2.17 23.99 -8.10
C TRP A 258 3.60 23.95 -8.65
N ASP A 259 3.74 23.78 -9.96
CA ASP A 259 5.02 23.87 -10.66
C ASP A 259 5.03 25.16 -11.49
N ALA A 260 5.71 26.18 -10.98
CA ALA A 260 5.80 27.48 -11.65
C ALA A 260 6.51 27.41 -13.01
N GLY A 261 7.44 26.47 -13.20
CA GLY A 261 8.12 26.27 -14.48
C GLY A 261 7.20 25.69 -15.55
N LYS A 262 6.23 24.86 -15.16
CA LYS A 262 5.19 24.31 -16.06
C LYS A 262 3.93 25.17 -16.13
N GLY A 263 3.73 26.09 -15.19
CA GLY A 263 2.50 26.87 -15.06
C GLY A 263 1.27 25.99 -14.82
N ASN A 264 1.43 24.86 -14.13
CA ASN A 264 0.34 23.91 -13.89
C ASN A 264 0.54 23.14 -12.57
N TRP A 265 -0.54 22.57 -12.06
CA TRP A 265 -0.54 21.65 -10.93
C TRP A 265 -0.03 20.27 -11.37
N ILE A 266 1.06 19.83 -10.74
CA ILE A 266 1.55 18.47 -10.90
C ILE A 266 0.96 17.58 -9.81
N LYS A 267 0.56 16.37 -10.19
CA LYS A 267 0.16 15.34 -9.23
C LYS A 267 1.42 14.82 -8.55
N SER A 268 1.59 15.14 -7.26
CA SER A 268 2.75 14.71 -6.47
C SER A 268 2.54 13.30 -5.93
N TYR A 269 1.38 13.05 -5.33
CA TYR A 269 1.07 11.78 -4.66
C TYR A 269 -0.43 11.43 -4.74
N SER A 270 -0.78 10.17 -4.51
CA SER A 270 -2.16 9.67 -4.45
C SER A 270 -2.29 8.60 -3.39
N ILE A 271 -3.18 8.72 -2.40
CA ILE A 271 -3.30 7.70 -1.33
C ILE A 271 -3.75 6.34 -1.89
N TYR A 272 -4.54 6.36 -2.97
CA TYR A 272 -5.08 5.17 -3.62
C TYR A 272 -4.26 4.82 -4.88
N HIS A 273 -3.40 3.80 -4.77
CA HIS A 273 -2.43 3.43 -5.81
C HIS A 273 -2.80 2.15 -6.55
N THR A 274 -3.41 1.19 -5.86
CA THR A 274 -3.61 -0.17 -6.37
C THR A 274 -4.97 -0.74 -5.95
N ASP A 275 -5.39 -1.81 -6.62
CA ASP A 275 -6.63 -2.52 -6.24
C ASP A 275 -6.59 -3.10 -4.83
N CYS A 276 -5.41 -3.28 -4.23
CA CYS A 276 -5.26 -3.72 -2.84
C CYS A 276 -5.64 -2.66 -1.82
N ASP A 277 -5.74 -1.40 -2.22
CA ASP A 277 -6.10 -0.30 -1.33
C ASP A 277 -7.62 -0.25 -1.09
N VAL A 278 -8.44 -0.93 -1.93
CA VAL A 278 -9.87 -1.11 -1.67
C VAL A 278 -10.04 -1.92 -0.40
N TYR A 279 -10.79 -1.34 0.55
CA TYR A 279 -11.14 -2.01 1.79
C TYR A 279 -11.72 -3.40 1.54
N GLY A 280 -11.07 -4.42 2.10
CA GLY A 280 -11.56 -5.79 2.05
C GLY A 280 -11.45 -6.46 0.68
N LYS A 281 -10.55 -6.00 -0.21
CA LYS A 281 -10.39 -6.52 -1.57
C LYS A 281 -10.31 -8.05 -1.67
N CYS A 282 -9.63 -8.68 -0.72
CA CYS A 282 -9.42 -10.13 -0.68
C CYS A 282 -10.35 -10.88 0.29
N GLY A 283 -11.34 -10.19 0.87
CA GLY A 283 -12.24 -10.74 1.87
C GLY A 283 -11.57 -11.12 3.19
N GLU A 284 -12.34 -11.82 4.03
CA GLU A 284 -11.89 -12.36 5.32
C GLU A 284 -10.76 -13.39 5.15
N PHE A 285 -9.75 -13.36 6.02
CA PHE A 285 -8.55 -14.19 5.98
C PHE A 285 -7.81 -14.22 4.62
N GLY A 286 -8.09 -13.25 3.74
CA GLY A 286 -7.38 -13.00 2.51
C GLY A 286 -6.29 -11.94 2.72
N ILE A 287 -5.19 -12.09 2.00
CA ILE A 287 -4.10 -11.10 1.95
C ILE A 287 -3.87 -10.63 0.51
N CYS A 288 -3.75 -9.32 0.35
CA CYS A 288 -3.50 -8.68 -0.93
C CYS A 288 -2.01 -8.38 -1.14
N ASN A 289 -1.51 -8.63 -2.35
CA ASN A 289 -0.20 -8.19 -2.81
C ASN A 289 -0.33 -7.71 -4.26
N SER A 290 -0.12 -6.41 -4.47
CA SER A 290 -0.27 -5.75 -5.78
C SER A 290 0.77 -6.19 -6.83
N THR A 291 1.89 -6.78 -6.39
CA THR A 291 2.97 -7.28 -7.25
C THR A 291 2.74 -8.73 -7.72
N LYS A 292 1.87 -9.49 -7.03
CA LYS A 292 1.57 -10.89 -7.36
C LYS A 292 0.37 -11.00 -8.32
N ARG A 293 0.28 -12.12 -9.02
CA ARG A 293 -0.88 -12.50 -9.85
C ARG A 293 -1.25 -13.96 -9.55
N PRO A 294 -2.44 -14.26 -8.99
CA PRO A 294 -3.48 -13.31 -8.56
C PRO A 294 -3.01 -12.38 -7.43
N ILE A 295 -3.65 -11.20 -7.30
CA ILE A 295 -3.32 -10.23 -6.25
C ILE A 295 -3.75 -10.70 -4.86
N CYS A 296 -4.74 -11.59 -4.77
CA CYS A 296 -5.27 -12.12 -3.53
C CYS A 296 -4.86 -13.58 -3.31
N SER A 297 -4.44 -13.89 -2.09
CA SER A 297 -4.20 -15.25 -1.60
C SER A 297 -4.77 -15.44 -0.21
N CYS A 298 -5.07 -16.67 0.19
CA CYS A 298 -5.47 -16.94 1.58
C CYS A 298 -4.25 -16.90 2.50
N LEU A 299 -4.47 -16.42 3.72
CA LEU A 299 -3.49 -16.54 4.80
C LEU A 299 -3.20 -18.03 5.07
N LYS A 300 -1.98 -18.33 5.53
CA LYS A 300 -1.58 -19.72 5.86
C LYS A 300 -2.57 -20.30 6.88
N GLY A 301 -2.97 -21.56 6.68
CA GLY A 301 -4.00 -22.22 7.49
C GLY A 301 -5.44 -21.94 7.07
N SER A 302 -5.65 -21.28 5.93
CA SER A 302 -6.97 -21.00 5.37
C SER A 302 -7.08 -21.40 3.90
N LYS A 303 -8.31 -21.65 3.43
CA LYS A 303 -8.63 -21.97 2.03
C LYS A 303 -9.79 -21.09 1.54
N PRO A 304 -9.91 -20.86 0.22
CA PRO A 304 -11.01 -20.06 -0.32
C PRO A 304 -12.36 -20.62 0.10
N ARG A 305 -13.28 -19.75 0.53
CA ARG A 305 -14.66 -20.14 0.88
C ARG A 305 -15.39 -20.70 -0.35
N ASN A 306 -15.15 -20.10 -1.51
CA ASN A 306 -15.65 -20.55 -2.80
C ASN A 306 -14.49 -20.62 -3.80
N ALA A 307 -14.04 -21.84 -4.11
CA ALA A 307 -12.90 -22.06 -5.02
C ALA A 307 -13.19 -21.64 -6.46
N GLU A 308 -14.44 -21.77 -6.93
CA GLU A 308 -14.84 -21.38 -8.28
C GLU A 308 -14.81 -19.86 -8.44
N GLU A 309 -15.38 -19.13 -7.48
CA GLU A 309 -15.33 -17.66 -7.42
C GLU A 309 -13.87 -17.16 -7.42
N TRP A 310 -13.04 -17.75 -6.55
CA TRP A 310 -11.63 -17.39 -6.39
C TRP A 310 -10.82 -17.58 -7.67
N SER A 311 -11.08 -18.68 -8.40
CA SER A 311 -10.42 -18.99 -9.67
C SER A 311 -10.79 -18.02 -10.80
N ARG A 312 -11.96 -17.38 -10.70
CA ARG A 312 -12.45 -16.37 -11.66
C ARG A 312 -12.01 -14.94 -11.32
N GLY A 313 -11.23 -14.75 -10.24
CA GLY A 313 -10.77 -13.44 -9.80
C GLY A 313 -11.80 -12.63 -9.02
N ASN A 314 -12.84 -13.28 -8.50
CA ASN A 314 -13.68 -12.69 -7.45
C ASN A 314 -13.25 -13.27 -6.10
N TRP A 315 -12.90 -12.39 -5.16
CA TRP A 315 -12.36 -12.75 -3.85
C TRP A 315 -13.26 -12.28 -2.71
N SER A 316 -14.47 -11.82 -3.02
CA SER A 316 -15.40 -11.20 -2.08
C SER A 316 -15.78 -12.12 -0.91
N SER A 317 -15.92 -13.42 -1.17
CA SER A 317 -16.26 -14.43 -0.15
C SER A 317 -15.13 -14.74 0.84
N GLY A 318 -13.91 -14.25 0.59
CA GLY A 318 -12.75 -14.50 1.45
C GLY A 318 -12.36 -15.98 1.56
N CYS A 319 -11.66 -16.27 2.65
CA CYS A 319 -11.13 -17.56 3.01
C CYS A 319 -11.70 -18.04 4.35
N LEU A 320 -11.67 -19.34 4.56
CA LEU A 320 -12.05 -20.01 5.80
C LEU A 320 -10.85 -20.73 6.37
N ARG A 321 -10.66 -20.61 7.69
CA ARG A 321 -9.66 -21.40 8.41
C ARG A 321 -9.99 -22.89 8.30
N THR A 322 -8.98 -23.71 8.03
CA THR A 322 -9.16 -25.16 7.85
C THR A 322 -9.07 -25.95 9.14
N THR A 323 -8.28 -25.47 10.10
CA THR A 323 -7.97 -26.22 11.33
C THR A 323 -8.34 -25.39 12.57
N PRO A 324 -9.10 -25.97 13.52
CA PRO A 324 -9.49 -25.27 14.74
C PRO A 324 -8.28 -25.04 15.67
N LEU A 325 -8.34 -23.95 16.43
CA LEU A 325 -7.34 -23.61 17.45
C LEU A 325 -7.47 -24.51 18.69
N GLN A 326 -6.46 -24.55 19.55
CA GLN A 326 -6.41 -25.39 20.77
C GLN A 326 -7.66 -25.24 21.64
N CYS A 327 -8.05 -24.02 22.01
CA CYS A 327 -9.24 -23.83 22.85
C CYS A 327 -10.54 -24.35 22.22
N GLN A 328 -10.64 -24.32 20.88
CA GLN A 328 -11.80 -24.86 20.16
C GLN A 328 -11.77 -26.39 20.13
N ARG A 329 -10.58 -27.00 20.11
CA ARG A 329 -10.38 -28.45 20.20
C ARG A 329 -10.73 -28.96 21.59
N ASP A 330 -10.25 -28.29 22.64
CA ASP A 330 -10.46 -28.69 24.04
C ASP A 330 -11.93 -28.65 24.47
N ASN A 331 -12.72 -27.74 23.90
CA ASN A 331 -14.18 -27.67 24.14
C ASN A 331 -14.97 -28.78 23.44
N ASN A 332 -14.44 -29.37 22.36
CA ASN A 332 -15.16 -30.32 21.52
C ASN A 332 -14.74 -31.78 21.73
N ASN A 333 -13.61 -32.07 22.37
CA ASN A 333 -13.19 -33.41 22.79
C ASN A 333 -12.14 -33.33 23.90
N GLY A 334 -12.33 -34.10 24.97
CA GLY A 334 -11.38 -34.17 26.08
C GLY A 334 -9.96 -34.51 25.63
N SER A 335 -9.03 -33.60 25.90
CA SER A 335 -7.57 -33.77 25.97
C SER A 335 -6.98 -34.86 25.06
N GLY A 336 -6.92 -34.58 23.76
CA GLY A 336 -6.00 -35.28 22.85
C GLY A 336 -4.59 -34.70 23.01
N ALA A 337 -3.80 -35.26 23.94
CA ALA A 337 -2.46 -34.81 24.36
C ALA A 337 -1.35 -34.79 23.28
N ASP A 338 -1.70 -34.92 21.98
CA ASP A 338 -0.73 -35.22 20.91
C ASP A 338 -0.72 -34.20 19.76
N GLN A 339 -1.46 -33.09 19.87
CA GLN A 339 -1.57 -32.12 18.76
C GLN A 339 -0.82 -30.79 18.96
N GLY A 340 -0.09 -30.63 20.07
CA GLY A 340 0.76 -29.47 20.37
C GLY A 340 0.02 -28.14 20.61
N ASP A 341 0.65 -27.26 21.38
CA ASP A 341 0.12 -25.93 21.69
C ASP A 341 0.07 -25.03 20.45
N ASP A 342 -0.92 -24.14 20.39
CA ASP A 342 -0.96 -23.13 19.33
C ASP A 342 0.31 -22.25 19.35
N GLY A 343 0.73 -21.76 18.18
CA GLY A 343 1.81 -20.79 18.07
C GLY A 343 1.48 -19.72 17.04
N PHE A 344 2.50 -18.95 16.63
CA PHE A 344 2.31 -17.83 15.72
C PHE A 344 3.22 -17.91 14.50
N LEU A 345 2.65 -17.57 13.34
CA LEU A 345 3.38 -17.27 12.13
C LEU A 345 3.63 -15.77 12.05
N GLU A 346 4.90 -15.39 11.99
CA GLU A 346 5.32 -14.02 11.76
C GLU A 346 5.21 -13.66 10.27
N MET A 347 4.54 -12.55 9.98
CA MET A 347 4.43 -11.95 8.66
C MET A 347 4.99 -10.54 8.71
N LYS A 348 6.00 -10.26 7.88
CA LYS A 348 6.72 -8.99 7.95
C LYS A 348 6.08 -7.91 7.09
N MET A 349 6.17 -6.67 7.57
CA MET A 349 5.79 -5.46 6.82
C MET A 349 4.35 -5.52 6.29
N ILE A 350 3.40 -5.77 7.18
CA ILE A 350 1.99 -5.92 6.83
C ILE A 350 1.21 -4.65 7.15
N LYS A 351 0.34 -4.21 6.23
CA LYS A 351 -0.79 -3.35 6.59
C LYS A 351 -1.74 -4.22 7.40
N VAL A 352 -1.81 -3.95 8.69
CA VAL A 352 -2.55 -4.76 9.66
C VAL A 352 -4.04 -4.83 9.35
N PRO A 353 -4.73 -5.91 9.78
CA PRO A 353 -6.17 -6.05 9.59
C PRO A 353 -6.98 -4.92 10.23
N ALA A 354 -8.22 -4.78 9.79
CA ALA A 354 -9.16 -3.78 10.33
C ALA A 354 -9.39 -3.96 11.83
N PHE A 355 -9.69 -2.85 12.51
CA PHE A 355 -10.33 -2.85 13.84
C PHE A 355 -9.57 -3.64 14.92
N PRO A 356 -8.28 -3.34 15.17
CA PRO A 356 -7.56 -3.93 16.30
C PRO A 356 -8.20 -3.54 17.64
N ASP A 357 -8.20 -4.49 18.58
CA ASP A 357 -8.38 -4.21 20.00
C ASP A 357 -7.04 -3.73 20.58
N ARG A 358 -7.06 -2.56 21.24
CA ARG A 358 -5.86 -1.99 21.87
C ARG A 358 -5.74 -2.49 23.30
N SER A 359 -4.63 -3.13 23.64
CA SER A 359 -4.33 -3.48 25.04
C SER A 359 -3.75 -2.28 25.80
N SER A 360 -4.19 -2.07 27.04
CA SER A 360 -3.71 -1.01 27.93
C SER A 360 -2.40 -1.35 28.65
N THR A 361 -1.87 -2.56 28.46
CA THR A 361 -0.69 -3.03 29.21
C THR A 361 0.60 -2.63 28.49
N VAL A 362 1.42 -1.81 29.16
CA VAL A 362 2.64 -1.20 28.61
C VAL A 362 3.86 -2.13 28.65
N ASN A 363 3.84 -3.18 29.48
CA ASN A 363 4.96 -4.11 29.66
C ASN A 363 4.67 -5.45 28.99
N GLY A 364 5.51 -5.77 28.00
CA GLY A 364 5.28 -6.77 26.96
C GLY A 364 4.85 -8.16 27.44
N GLU A 365 3.87 -8.70 26.73
CA GLU A 365 3.99 -9.90 25.89
C GLU A 365 2.65 -10.05 25.15
N CYS A 366 2.46 -9.31 24.03
CA CYS A 366 1.26 -9.44 23.18
C CYS A 366 0.95 -10.90 22.84
N LYS A 367 2.03 -11.66 22.64
CA LYS A 367 2.00 -13.11 22.44
C LYS A 367 1.28 -13.82 23.58
N ASP A 368 1.69 -13.59 24.83
CA ASP A 368 1.14 -14.28 26.00
C ASP A 368 -0.29 -13.86 26.29
N GLN A 369 -0.61 -12.57 26.08
CA GLN A 369 -1.99 -12.08 26.17
C GLN A 369 -2.89 -12.76 25.14
N CYS A 370 -2.41 -12.84 23.89
CA CYS A 370 -3.13 -13.52 22.83
C CYS A 370 -3.26 -15.03 23.08
N LEU A 371 -2.21 -15.70 23.59
CA LEU A 371 -2.28 -17.13 23.92
C LEU A 371 -3.31 -17.43 25.01
N LYS A 372 -3.35 -16.61 26.06
CA LYS A 372 -4.32 -16.72 27.16
C LYS A 372 -5.76 -16.40 26.72
N ASN A 373 -5.92 -15.55 25.70
CA ASN A 373 -7.23 -15.23 25.14
C ASN A 373 -7.59 -16.23 24.03
N CYS A 374 -8.49 -17.17 24.32
CA CYS A 374 -8.94 -18.18 23.36
C CYS A 374 -9.61 -17.63 22.09
N SER A 375 -10.12 -16.40 22.12
CA SER A 375 -10.71 -15.74 20.95
C SER A 375 -9.64 -15.06 20.08
N CYS A 376 -8.44 -14.81 20.61
CA CYS A 376 -7.40 -14.11 19.86
C CYS A 376 -6.85 -14.96 18.72
N VAL A 377 -6.93 -14.42 17.50
CA VAL A 377 -6.48 -15.05 16.26
C VAL A 377 -5.21 -14.43 15.68
N ALA A 378 -4.88 -13.19 16.07
CA ALA A 378 -3.64 -12.53 15.67
C ALA A 378 -3.28 -11.39 16.63
N TYR A 379 -2.01 -11.00 16.63
CA TYR A 379 -1.55 -9.78 17.29
C TYR A 379 -0.48 -9.07 16.45
N ALA A 380 -0.26 -7.79 16.75
CA ALA A 380 0.83 -6.98 16.25
C ALA A 380 1.29 -6.03 17.36
N TYR A 381 2.50 -5.51 17.24
CA TYR A 381 3.05 -4.53 18.17
C TYR A 381 3.67 -3.37 17.40
N ASP A 382 3.33 -2.16 17.80
CA ASP A 382 3.97 -0.93 17.35
C ASP A 382 4.32 -0.10 18.60
N SER A 383 5.48 0.55 18.62
CA SER A 383 5.94 1.27 19.81
C SER A 383 5.10 2.50 20.16
N GLY A 384 4.46 3.14 19.19
CA GLY A 384 3.59 4.31 19.38
C GLY A 384 2.14 3.94 19.71
N ILE A 385 1.70 2.76 19.31
CA ILE A 385 0.35 2.25 19.60
C ILE A 385 0.31 1.39 20.87
N GLY A 386 1.28 0.49 21.01
CA GLY A 386 1.26 -0.64 21.93
C GLY A 386 0.78 -1.92 21.26
N CYS A 387 0.14 -2.79 22.04
CA CYS A 387 -0.35 -4.07 21.56
C CYS A 387 -1.67 -3.93 20.80
N MET A 388 -1.72 -4.50 19.61
CA MET A 388 -2.92 -4.65 18.79
C MET A 388 -3.29 -6.13 18.71
N MET A 389 -4.53 -6.48 19.01
CA MET A 389 -5.02 -7.87 18.98
C MET A 389 -6.31 -7.97 18.16
N TRP A 390 -6.55 -9.13 17.57
CA TRP A 390 -7.77 -9.42 16.82
C TRP A 390 -8.43 -10.68 17.35
N SER A 391 -9.73 -10.61 17.61
CA SER A 391 -10.53 -11.71 18.13
C SER A 391 -11.51 -12.33 17.11
N GLY A 392 -11.63 -11.72 15.93
CA GLY A 392 -12.53 -12.14 14.86
C GLY A 392 -11.83 -12.30 13.52
N ASP A 393 -12.59 -12.28 12.44
CA ASP A 393 -12.05 -12.49 11.10
C ASP A 393 -11.10 -11.37 10.68
N LEU A 394 -9.94 -11.74 10.13
CA LEU A 394 -8.92 -10.79 9.70
C LEU A 394 -9.29 -10.25 8.32
N ILE A 395 -9.56 -8.95 8.18
CA ILE A 395 -9.97 -8.34 6.90
C ILE A 395 -9.08 -7.17 6.49
N ASP A 396 -8.87 -7.05 5.17
CA ASP A 396 -8.03 -6.02 4.51
C ASP A 396 -6.57 -6.08 4.93
N VAL A 397 -6.04 -7.29 4.95
CA VAL A 397 -4.62 -7.54 5.18
C VAL A 397 -3.89 -7.33 3.86
N GLN A 398 -2.79 -6.59 3.87
CA GLN A 398 -2.01 -6.32 2.66
C GLN A 398 -0.51 -6.43 2.93
N GLU A 399 0.20 -7.11 2.04
CA GLU A 399 1.66 -7.07 1.98
C GLU A 399 2.08 -5.68 1.51
N SER A 400 2.93 -5.03 2.30
CA SER A 400 3.34 -3.66 2.06
C SER A 400 4.87 -3.54 2.17
N SER A 401 5.44 -2.52 1.53
CA SER A 401 6.85 -2.15 1.77
C SER A 401 7.02 -1.35 3.06
N ARG A 402 5.92 -0.88 3.67
CA ARG A 402 5.86 -0.18 4.96
C ARG A 402 4.69 -0.73 5.75
N GLY A 403 4.95 -1.25 6.93
CA GLY A 403 3.94 -1.84 7.79
C GLY A 403 4.58 -2.32 9.08
N VAL A 404 3.82 -3.09 9.84
CA VAL A 404 4.31 -3.71 11.08
C VAL A 404 4.22 -5.23 10.96
N ASP A 405 4.99 -5.92 11.78
CA ASP A 405 4.98 -7.38 11.78
C ASP A 405 3.67 -7.88 12.42
N LEU A 406 2.95 -8.73 11.68
CA LEU A 406 1.71 -9.35 12.09
C LEU A 406 1.96 -10.81 12.46
N TYR A 407 1.46 -11.23 13.62
CA TYR A 407 1.63 -12.58 14.14
C TYR A 407 0.27 -13.29 14.13
N ILE A 408 0.09 -14.25 13.21
CA ILE A 408 -1.16 -14.99 13.07
C ILE A 408 -1.09 -16.28 13.88
N ARG A 409 -2.09 -16.51 14.73
CA ARG A 409 -2.20 -17.72 15.55
C ARG A 409 -2.57 -18.93 14.69
N LEU A 410 -1.75 -19.98 14.74
CA LEU A 410 -1.94 -21.24 14.01
C LEU A 410 -1.71 -22.44 14.95
N PRO A 411 -2.37 -23.57 14.69
CA PRO A 411 -2.08 -24.81 15.41
C PRO A 411 -0.65 -25.29 15.11
N ALA A 412 -0.03 -26.01 16.05
CA ALA A 412 1.34 -26.54 15.91
C ALA A 412 1.58 -27.39 14.65
N SER A 413 0.53 -28.03 14.12
CA SER A 413 0.60 -28.83 12.90
C SER A 413 0.83 -28.02 11.62
N GLU A 414 0.44 -26.74 11.61
CA GLU A 414 0.54 -25.84 10.46
C GLU A 414 1.74 -24.89 10.53
N LEU A 415 2.37 -24.80 11.70
CA LEU A 415 3.63 -24.11 11.87
C LEU A 415 4.74 -24.97 11.29
N ASP A 416 5.58 -24.38 10.44
CA ASP A 416 6.72 -25.09 9.88
C ASP A 416 7.64 -25.47 11.04
N LYS A 417 7.69 -26.75 11.38
CA LYS A 417 8.76 -27.29 12.23
C LYS A 417 10.03 -27.11 11.42
N GLY A 418 10.74 -25.99 11.62
CA GLY A 418 12.02 -25.73 10.99
C GLY A 418 12.85 -27.02 11.01
N LYS A 419 13.38 -27.43 9.85
CA LYS A 419 14.05 -28.73 9.62
C LYS A 419 14.73 -29.17 10.92
N SER A 420 14.15 -30.18 11.59
CA SER A 420 14.58 -30.52 12.94
C SER A 420 16.10 -30.70 12.97
N SER A 421 16.77 -30.26 14.04
CA SER A 421 18.22 -30.46 14.20
C SER A 421 18.64 -31.92 13.93
N LYS A 422 17.74 -32.88 14.18
CA LYS A 422 17.92 -34.29 13.83
C LYS A 422 18.09 -34.53 12.32
N VAL A 423 17.36 -33.83 11.46
CA VAL A 423 17.49 -33.94 9.99
C VAL A 423 18.83 -33.38 9.51
N ILE A 424 19.26 -32.24 10.07
CA ILE A 424 20.58 -31.64 9.73
C ILE A 424 21.72 -32.59 10.12
N VAL A 425 21.67 -33.16 11.33
CA VAL A 425 22.66 -34.14 11.81
C VAL A 425 22.65 -35.41 10.94
N ILE A 426 21.48 -35.91 10.54
CA ILE A 426 21.40 -37.08 9.65
C ILE A 426 22.02 -36.76 8.28
N THR A 427 21.72 -35.58 7.70
CA THR A 427 22.30 -35.20 6.41
C THR A 427 23.81 -34.97 6.45
N THR A 428 24.35 -34.39 7.52
CA THR A 428 25.82 -34.21 7.67
C THR A 428 26.55 -35.52 7.91
N VAL A 429 25.97 -36.45 8.68
CA VAL A 429 26.54 -37.79 8.91
C VAL A 429 26.56 -38.61 7.62
N ILE A 430 25.45 -38.62 6.86
CA ILE A 430 25.38 -39.34 5.58
C ILE A 430 26.39 -38.74 4.58
N GLY A 431 26.46 -37.41 4.48
CA GLY A 431 27.45 -36.73 3.64
C GLY A 431 28.89 -37.09 3.99
N GLY A 432 29.21 -37.12 5.29
CA GLY A 432 30.54 -37.54 5.77
C GLY A 432 30.90 -38.98 5.40
N ILE A 433 29.96 -39.93 5.55
CA ILE A 433 30.18 -41.34 5.20
C ILE A 433 30.42 -41.50 3.68
N VAL A 434 29.68 -40.76 2.85
CA VAL A 434 29.84 -40.78 1.39
C VAL A 434 31.22 -40.24 0.98
N VAL A 435 31.69 -39.14 1.60
CA VAL A 435 33.02 -38.59 1.30
C VAL A 435 34.15 -39.54 1.70
N ILE A 436 34.04 -40.20 2.87
CA ILE A 436 35.04 -41.16 3.33
C ILE A 436 35.11 -42.38 2.41
N THR A 437 33.96 -42.89 1.96
CA THR A 437 33.90 -44.03 1.04
C THR A 437 34.45 -43.69 -0.34
N ILE A 438 34.16 -42.51 -0.89
CA ILE A 438 34.73 -42.02 -2.15
C ILE A 438 36.25 -41.82 -2.02
N SER A 439 36.72 -41.25 -0.91
CA SER A 439 38.15 -41.05 -0.66
C SER A 439 38.91 -42.38 -0.56
N ALA A 440 38.30 -43.39 0.07
CA ALA A 440 38.85 -44.74 0.14
C ALA A 440 38.88 -45.43 -1.24
N LEU A 441 37.84 -45.24 -2.06
CA LEU A 441 37.80 -45.73 -3.45
C LEU A 441 38.89 -45.06 -4.31
N PHE A 442 39.11 -43.75 -4.12
CA PHE A 442 40.14 -43.00 -4.84
C PHE A 442 41.56 -43.46 -4.48
N LEU A 443 41.80 -43.78 -3.20
CA LEU A 443 43.06 -44.37 -2.74
C LEU A 443 43.28 -45.80 -3.29
N ARG A 444 42.21 -46.57 -3.51
CA ARG A 444 42.28 -47.90 -4.15
C ARG A 444 42.51 -47.84 -5.65
N CYS A 445 42.06 -46.78 -6.32
CA CYS A 445 42.24 -46.57 -7.76
C CYS A 445 43.65 -46.13 -8.18
N ARG A 446 44.61 -46.01 -7.24
CA ARG A 446 45.98 -45.52 -7.52
C ARG A 446 46.89 -46.49 -8.31
N MET A 447 46.37 -47.62 -8.79
CA MET A 447 47.10 -48.62 -9.57
C MET A 447 46.76 -48.52 -11.08
N LEU A 448 46.87 -47.33 -11.68
CA LEU A 448 46.69 -47.13 -13.12
C LEU A 448 48.05 -47.06 -13.85
N LYS A 449 48.39 -48.08 -14.64
CA LYS A 449 49.57 -48.07 -15.52
C LYS A 449 49.26 -47.28 -16.81
N HIS A 450 50.07 -46.27 -17.09
CA HIS A 450 49.99 -45.40 -18.27
C HIS A 450 50.09 -46.21 -19.58
N LYS A 451 49.19 -45.99 -20.56
CA LYS A 451 49.20 -46.70 -21.85
C LYS A 451 49.24 -45.82 -23.10
N GLY A 452 48.96 -44.51 -23.04
CA GLY A 452 49.15 -43.61 -24.20
C GLY A 452 48.60 -42.20 -24.01
N GLN A 453 49.15 -41.25 -24.76
CA GLN A 453 48.78 -39.83 -24.74
C GLN A 453 48.49 -39.34 -26.17
N GLY A 454 47.41 -38.58 -26.36
CA GLY A 454 47.04 -37.96 -27.63
C GLY A 454 46.59 -36.51 -27.43
N GLY A 455 46.19 -35.81 -28.52
CA GLY A 455 45.81 -34.40 -28.49
C GLY A 455 44.62 -34.05 -27.59
N PHE A 456 43.82 -35.04 -27.18
CA PHE A 456 42.60 -34.87 -26.39
C PHE A 456 42.71 -35.50 -24.98
N GLY A 457 43.93 -35.70 -24.48
CA GLY A 457 44.18 -36.19 -23.12
C GLY A 457 44.90 -37.54 -23.04
N THR A 458 45.02 -38.06 -21.81
CA THR A 458 45.81 -39.25 -21.48
C THR A 458 44.91 -40.43 -21.15
N VAL A 459 45.23 -41.61 -21.69
CA VAL A 459 44.46 -42.85 -21.47
C VAL A 459 45.23 -43.81 -20.57
N TYR A 460 44.54 -44.26 -19.52
CA TYR A 460 45.04 -45.20 -18.53
C TYR A 460 44.30 -46.54 -18.64
N ARG A 461 44.98 -47.66 -18.41
CA ARG A 461 44.33 -48.97 -18.25
C ARG A 461 44.02 -49.20 -16.77
N GLY A 462 42.78 -49.55 -16.47
CA GLY A 462 42.33 -49.89 -15.13
C GLY A 462 41.58 -51.23 -15.09
N THR A 463 41.27 -51.67 -13.87
CA THR A 463 40.46 -52.86 -13.61
C THR A 463 39.40 -52.47 -12.57
N LEU A 464 38.14 -52.76 -12.85
CA LEU A 464 37.02 -52.58 -11.92
C LEU A 464 37.04 -53.67 -10.83
N ASP A 465 36.31 -53.46 -9.73
CA ASP A 465 36.26 -54.39 -8.60
C ASP A 465 35.74 -55.80 -8.98
N ASP A 466 34.99 -55.91 -10.09
CA ASP A 466 34.49 -57.16 -10.66
C ASP A 466 35.53 -57.88 -11.57
N GLY A 467 36.75 -57.34 -11.67
CA GLY A 467 37.83 -57.88 -12.50
C GLY A 467 37.79 -57.42 -13.97
N LYS A 468 36.83 -56.60 -14.36
CA LYS A 468 36.70 -56.13 -15.75
C LYS A 468 37.74 -55.07 -16.09
N GLU A 469 38.45 -55.26 -17.20
CA GLU A 469 39.42 -54.26 -17.69
C GLU A 469 38.74 -53.08 -18.40
N ILE A 470 39.24 -51.88 -18.10
CA ILE A 470 38.71 -50.61 -18.61
C ILE A 470 39.82 -49.70 -19.13
N ALA A 471 39.45 -48.77 -19.99
CA ALA A 471 40.28 -47.64 -20.40
C ALA A 471 39.70 -46.34 -19.85
N VAL A 472 40.49 -45.58 -19.10
CA VAL A 472 40.09 -44.30 -18.51
C VAL A 472 40.80 -43.18 -19.26
N LYS A 473 40.05 -42.38 -20.02
CA LYS A 473 40.54 -41.18 -20.69
C LYS A 473 40.36 -39.98 -19.78
N ARG A 474 41.47 -39.40 -19.34
CA ARG A 474 41.50 -38.16 -18.55
C ARG A 474 41.73 -36.98 -19.50
N LEU A 475 40.82 -36.03 -19.49
CA LEU A 475 40.92 -34.84 -20.34
C LEU A 475 41.92 -33.83 -19.76
N SER A 476 42.60 -33.10 -20.64
CA SER A 476 43.60 -32.08 -20.25
C SER A 476 42.92 -30.90 -19.55
N LYS A 477 43.60 -30.33 -18.55
CA LYS A 477 43.13 -29.16 -17.78
C LYS A 477 43.26 -27.84 -18.56
N ASP A 478 44.17 -27.79 -19.52
CA ASP A 478 44.65 -26.53 -20.12
C ASP A 478 43.89 -26.10 -21.39
N SER A 479 42.71 -26.66 -21.67
CA SER A 479 41.90 -26.29 -22.84
C SER A 479 40.48 -25.88 -22.45
N GLY A 480 40.07 -24.66 -22.83
CA GLY A 480 38.68 -24.20 -22.69
C GLY A 480 37.67 -25.06 -23.48
N GLN A 481 38.17 -25.80 -24.48
CA GLN A 481 37.44 -26.79 -25.28
C GLN A 481 37.05 -28.04 -24.48
N GLY A 482 37.76 -28.37 -23.39
CA GLY A 482 37.64 -29.67 -22.73
C GLY A 482 36.28 -29.97 -22.07
N LEU A 483 35.52 -28.96 -21.63
CA LEU A 483 34.17 -29.19 -21.08
C LEU A 483 33.14 -29.44 -22.19
N GLU A 484 33.19 -28.67 -23.27
CA GLU A 484 32.29 -28.82 -24.41
C GLU A 484 32.56 -30.14 -25.14
N GLU A 485 33.82 -30.50 -25.34
CA GLU A 485 34.23 -31.79 -25.89
C GLU A 485 33.82 -32.96 -24.99
N PHE A 486 33.98 -32.82 -23.67
CA PHE A 486 33.51 -33.84 -22.71
C PHE A 486 32.00 -34.06 -22.84
N MET A 487 31.22 -32.98 -22.83
CA MET A 487 29.77 -33.06 -22.94
C MET A 487 29.33 -33.63 -24.30
N ASN A 488 29.99 -33.23 -25.38
CA ASN A 488 29.74 -33.77 -26.71
C ASN A 488 30.06 -35.28 -26.77
N GLU A 489 31.20 -35.72 -26.25
CA GLU A 489 31.59 -37.14 -26.26
C GLU A 489 30.61 -37.99 -25.43
N VAL A 490 30.17 -37.50 -24.26
CA VAL A 490 29.13 -38.16 -23.44
C VAL A 490 27.79 -38.23 -24.17
N VAL A 491 27.31 -37.12 -24.73
CA VAL A 491 25.99 -37.05 -25.38
C VAL A 491 25.94 -37.86 -26.67
N VAL A 492 27.02 -37.83 -27.46
CA VAL A 492 27.07 -38.54 -28.75
C VAL A 492 27.22 -40.04 -28.54
N ILE A 493 28.18 -40.47 -27.71
CA ILE A 493 28.46 -41.90 -27.53
C ILE A 493 27.38 -42.59 -26.68
N SER A 494 26.74 -41.89 -25.73
CA SER A 494 25.59 -42.46 -25.00
C SER A 494 24.40 -42.77 -25.91
N LYS A 495 24.24 -42.05 -27.01
CA LYS A 495 23.18 -42.26 -28.01
C LYS A 495 23.56 -43.24 -29.12
N LEU A 496 24.86 -43.52 -29.30
CA LEU A 496 25.38 -44.38 -30.36
C LEU A 496 25.90 -45.70 -29.78
N GLN A 497 25.01 -46.69 -29.65
CA GLN A 497 25.40 -48.07 -29.34
C GLN A 497 25.50 -48.88 -30.63
N HIS A 498 26.72 -49.15 -31.09
CA HIS A 498 26.97 -49.96 -32.28
C HIS A 498 28.11 -50.94 -32.03
N ARG A 499 28.00 -52.15 -32.59
CA ARG A 499 28.99 -53.25 -32.44
C ARG A 499 30.44 -52.91 -32.83
N ASN A 500 30.63 -51.83 -33.60
CA ASN A 500 31.95 -51.38 -34.08
C ASN A 500 32.42 -50.07 -33.41
N LEU A 501 31.70 -49.58 -32.38
CA LEU A 501 32.10 -48.40 -31.60
C LEU A 501 32.42 -48.82 -30.18
N VAL A 502 33.50 -48.27 -29.63
CA VAL A 502 33.92 -48.58 -28.25
C VAL A 502 32.88 -48.03 -27.28
N ARG A 503 32.35 -48.91 -26.42
CA ARG A 503 31.28 -48.54 -25.51
C ARG A 503 31.79 -47.71 -24.34
N LEU A 504 31.15 -46.55 -24.13
CA LEU A 504 31.29 -45.76 -22.91
C LEU A 504 30.57 -46.48 -21.76
N LEU A 505 31.29 -46.78 -20.69
CA LEU A 505 30.79 -47.43 -19.49
C LEU A 505 30.34 -46.42 -18.42
N GLY A 506 30.94 -45.23 -18.42
CA GLY A 506 30.57 -44.16 -17.49
C GLY A 506 31.50 -42.94 -17.60
N CYS A 507 31.22 -41.92 -16.80
CA CYS A 507 32.04 -40.72 -16.69
C CYS A 507 32.12 -40.23 -15.25
N CYS A 508 33.18 -39.51 -14.92
CA CYS A 508 33.40 -38.89 -13.61
C CYS A 508 33.75 -37.41 -13.80
N VAL A 509 33.08 -36.55 -13.01
CA VAL A 509 33.36 -35.12 -12.92
C VAL A 509 33.49 -34.78 -11.45
N GLU A 510 34.70 -34.44 -11.02
CA GLU A 510 35.00 -34.06 -9.64
C GLU A 510 35.94 -32.85 -9.62
N GLY A 511 35.41 -31.70 -9.21
CA GLY A 511 36.11 -30.42 -9.32
C GLY A 511 36.49 -30.11 -10.78
N GLU A 512 37.79 -29.95 -11.03
CA GLU A 512 38.32 -29.71 -12.38
C GLU A 512 38.60 -31.00 -13.18
N GLU A 513 38.54 -32.17 -12.53
CA GLU A 513 38.84 -33.46 -13.15
C GLU A 513 37.65 -33.96 -13.97
N LYS A 514 37.92 -34.33 -15.23
CA LYS A 514 36.93 -34.91 -16.16
C LYS A 514 37.51 -36.18 -16.75
N MET A 515 36.85 -37.30 -16.49
CA MET A 515 37.28 -38.63 -16.92
C MET A 515 36.15 -39.38 -17.61
N LEU A 516 36.49 -40.06 -18.70
CA LEU A 516 35.60 -40.97 -19.44
C LEU A 516 36.11 -42.40 -19.29
N VAL A 517 35.20 -43.32 -18.98
CA VAL A 517 35.51 -44.73 -18.76
C VAL A 517 34.93 -45.56 -19.90
N TYR A 518 35.80 -46.23 -20.64
CA TYR A 518 35.48 -47.08 -21.77
C TYR A 518 35.80 -48.55 -21.46
N GLU A 519 35.20 -49.46 -22.22
CA GLU A 519 35.69 -50.83 -22.26
C GLU A 519 37.10 -50.90 -22.85
N TYR A 520 37.94 -51.77 -22.30
CA TYR A 520 39.33 -51.89 -22.76
C TYR A 520 39.40 -52.65 -24.10
N MET A 521 40.06 -52.05 -25.09
CA MET A 521 40.33 -52.69 -26.38
C MET A 521 41.75 -53.26 -26.41
N PRO A 522 41.93 -54.59 -26.47
CA PRO A 522 43.25 -55.22 -26.31
C PRO A 522 44.16 -55.10 -27.54
N ASN A 523 43.61 -54.80 -28.72
CA ASN A 523 44.31 -54.98 -29.99
C ASN A 523 45.08 -53.75 -30.53
N LYS A 524 45.35 -52.69 -29.74
CA LYS A 524 45.93 -51.40 -30.22
C LYS A 524 44.99 -50.64 -31.18
N SER A 525 45.40 -49.44 -31.61
CA SER A 525 44.60 -48.55 -32.46
C SER A 525 44.46 -49.09 -33.89
N LEU A 526 43.37 -48.74 -34.56
CA LEU A 526 43.17 -49.04 -35.98
C LEU A 526 44.29 -48.46 -36.86
N ASP A 527 44.80 -47.28 -36.49
CA ASP A 527 45.96 -46.64 -37.10
C ASP A 527 47.18 -47.58 -37.18
N ALA A 528 47.50 -48.28 -36.09
CA ALA A 528 48.61 -49.24 -36.04
C ALA A 528 48.41 -50.45 -36.98
N PHE A 529 47.17 -50.79 -37.34
CA PHE A 529 46.90 -51.84 -38.31
C PHE A 529 46.86 -51.34 -39.76
N LEU A 530 46.53 -50.07 -39.97
CA LEU A 530 46.42 -49.47 -41.30
C LEU A 530 47.76 -48.92 -41.80
N PHE A 531 48.62 -48.43 -40.90
CA PHE A 531 49.85 -47.72 -41.25
C PHE A 531 51.14 -48.31 -40.66
N GLY A 532 51.02 -49.29 -39.75
CA GLY A 532 52.15 -50.03 -39.15
C GLY A 532 52.59 -49.50 -37.79
#